data_AF-A0A966QAI0-F1
#
_entry.id   AF-A0A966QAI0-F1
#
_cell.length_a   1.000
_cell.length_b   1.000
_cell.length_c   1.000
_cell.angle_alpha   90.00
_cell.angle_beta   90.00
_cell.angle_gamma   90.00
#
_symmetry.space_group_name_H-M   'P 1'
#
loop_
_entity.id
_entity.type
_entity.pdbx_description
1 polymer ?
#
loop_
_entity_poly.entity_id
_entity_poly.type
_entity_poly.pdbx_seq_one_letter_code
_entity_poly.pdbx_strand_id
1 'polypeptide(L)'
;KLGLSLDECALWNPWKPRGGLTDDEIRSAKVLLWRGHCSVHGRFSLSNVEEVRKRIPQVNVLVHPECQHDVVKAADHVGSTEGIIKTVTAAPAGSAWAIGTELNLVKRLAAANPDKTVVFLDKTVCYCSTMNRIDLPHLLWSMESLVAGRLVNQIKVDERTANFARLALERMLALP
;
A
#
# COMPACT_ATOMS: atom_id res chain seq x y z
N LYS A 1 -15.35 -6.72 -4.56
CA LYS A 1 -15.67 -5.89 -3.37
C LYS A 1 -16.33 -6.80 -2.33
N LEU A 2 -15.99 -6.68 -1.04
CA LEU A 2 -16.44 -7.61 0.01
C LEU A 2 -17.94 -7.48 0.39
N GLY A 3 -18.66 -6.51 -0.18
CA GLY A 3 -20.11 -6.34 0.06
C GLY A 3 -20.47 -5.81 1.45
N LEU A 4 -19.50 -5.31 2.21
CA LEU A 4 -19.69 -4.78 3.55
C LEU A 4 -19.95 -3.27 3.53
N SER A 5 -20.83 -2.81 4.42
CA SER A 5 -21.05 -1.39 4.71
C SER A 5 -20.19 -0.91 5.88
N LEU A 6 -20.11 0.41 6.08
CA LEU A 6 -19.27 1.00 7.13
C LEU A 6 -19.86 0.75 8.53
N ASP A 7 -21.17 0.63 8.66
CA ASP A 7 -21.89 0.29 9.88
C ASP A 7 -21.68 -1.17 10.33
N GLU A 8 -21.25 -2.04 9.42
CA GLU A 8 -20.84 -3.42 9.73
C GLU A 8 -19.39 -3.51 10.21
N CYS A 9 -18.66 -2.39 10.23
CA CYS A 9 -17.26 -2.32 10.65
C CYS A 9 -17.11 -1.47 11.92
N ALA A 10 -16.23 -1.87 12.83
CA ALA A 10 -15.87 -1.05 13.99
C ALA A 10 -14.35 -0.82 14.07
N LEU A 11 -13.94 0.41 14.42
CA LEU A 11 -12.53 0.76 14.54
C LEU A 11 -12.00 0.40 15.94
N TRP A 12 -11.06 -0.54 15.99
CA TRP A 12 -10.37 -0.93 17.21
C TRP A 12 -9.12 -0.08 17.45
N ASN A 13 -9.13 0.71 18.53
CA ASN A 13 -7.98 1.45 18.98
C ASN A 13 -7.20 0.69 20.07
N PRO A 14 -6.02 0.10 19.77
CA PRO A 14 -5.28 -0.73 20.73
C PRO A 14 -4.81 0.01 21.98
N TRP A 15 -4.80 1.34 21.96
CA TRP A 15 -4.40 2.18 23.08
C TRP A 15 -5.53 2.44 24.08
N LYS A 16 -6.73 1.91 23.83
CA LYS A 16 -7.89 2.05 24.72
C LYS A 16 -8.34 0.67 25.21
N PRO A 17 -8.87 0.58 26.45
CA PRO A 17 -9.57 -0.62 26.90
C PRO A 17 -10.63 -1.03 25.88
N ARG A 18 -10.63 -2.32 25.50
CA ARG A 18 -11.56 -2.90 24.52
C ARG A 18 -11.59 -2.16 23.17
N GLY A 19 -10.48 -1.60 22.73
CA GLY A 19 -10.45 -0.86 21.46
C GLY A 19 -11.13 0.51 21.52
N GLY A 20 -11.64 0.93 22.69
CA GLY A 20 -12.54 2.07 22.82
C GLY A 20 -13.98 1.77 22.40
N LEU A 21 -14.36 0.50 22.32
CA LEU A 21 -15.67 0.00 21.93
C LEU A 21 -16.37 -0.69 23.11
N THR A 22 -17.69 -0.69 23.07
CA THR A 22 -18.57 -1.47 23.95
C THR A 22 -18.64 -2.94 23.52
N ASP A 23 -19.10 -3.82 24.41
CA ASP A 23 -19.32 -5.24 24.13
C ASP A 23 -20.27 -5.45 22.94
N ASP A 24 -21.30 -4.62 22.86
CA ASP A 24 -22.33 -4.76 21.83
C ASP A 24 -21.82 -4.30 20.46
N GLU A 25 -21.01 -3.23 20.41
CA GLU A 25 -20.31 -2.81 19.18
C GLU A 25 -19.34 -3.88 18.68
N ILE A 26 -18.61 -4.54 19.59
CA ILE A 26 -17.69 -5.62 19.21
C ILE A 26 -18.46 -6.83 18.67
N ARG A 27 -19.59 -7.18 19.29
CA ARG A 27 -20.41 -8.33 18.87
C ARG A 27 -21.17 -8.09 17.57
N SER A 28 -21.57 -6.84 17.30
CA SER A 28 -22.31 -6.48 16.09
C SER A 28 -21.40 -6.28 14.87
N ALA A 29 -20.14 -5.89 15.08
CA ALA A 29 -19.19 -5.69 13.99
C ALA A 29 -18.87 -7.00 13.27
N LYS A 30 -19.05 -7.02 11.94
CA LYS A 30 -18.55 -8.10 11.08
C LYS A 30 -17.04 -8.02 10.90
N VAL A 31 -16.47 -6.81 10.94
CA VAL A 31 -15.03 -6.57 10.80
C VAL A 31 -14.56 -5.56 11.85
N LEU A 32 -13.52 -5.93 12.60
CA LEU A 32 -12.78 -5.01 13.45
C LEU A 32 -11.59 -4.44 12.68
N LEU A 33 -11.66 -3.15 12.37
CA LEU A 33 -10.58 -2.42 11.70
C LEU A 33 -9.56 -2.00 12.75
N TRP A 34 -8.36 -2.54 12.67
CA TRP A 34 -7.29 -2.09 13.56
C TRP A 34 -6.89 -0.66 13.21
N ARG A 35 -6.72 0.21 14.21
CA ARG A 35 -6.26 1.59 14.03
C ARG A 35 -4.76 1.66 13.69
N GLY A 36 -4.35 0.95 12.64
CA GLY A 36 -3.05 1.03 11.99
C GLY A 36 -3.14 1.87 10.71
N HIS A 37 -2.00 2.40 10.28
CA HIS A 37 -1.87 3.07 8.99
C HIS A 37 -0.45 2.88 8.46
N CYS A 38 -0.30 2.99 7.14
CA CYS A 38 1.01 3.09 6.52
C CYS A 38 1.50 4.53 6.61
N SER A 39 2.71 4.76 7.11
CA SER A 39 3.29 6.11 7.23
C SER A 39 3.58 6.76 5.87
N VAL A 40 3.65 5.98 4.80
CA VAL A 40 3.81 6.49 3.42
C VAL A 40 2.44 6.93 2.89
N HIS A 41 1.46 6.02 2.85
CA HIS A 41 0.15 6.32 2.25
C HIS A 41 -0.74 7.22 3.10
N GLY A 42 -0.53 7.25 4.41
CA GLY A 42 -1.24 8.15 5.33
C GLY A 42 -0.89 9.63 5.16
N ARG A 43 0.11 9.98 4.32
CA ARG A 43 0.50 11.36 4.02
C ARG A 43 -0.33 12.00 2.92
N PHE A 44 -0.89 11.19 2.02
CA PHE A 44 -1.76 11.72 0.97
C PHE A 44 -3.02 12.27 1.62
N SER A 45 -3.36 13.51 1.27
CA SER A 45 -4.55 14.22 1.73
C SER A 45 -5.43 14.60 0.54
N LEU A 46 -6.68 14.95 0.84
CA LEU A 46 -7.60 15.49 -0.17
C LEU A 46 -7.02 16.71 -0.89
N SER A 47 -6.29 17.57 -0.18
CA SER A 47 -5.65 18.74 -0.78
C SER A 47 -4.63 18.37 -1.87
N ASN A 48 -3.91 17.24 -1.73
CA ASN A 48 -3.00 16.79 -2.80
C ASN A 48 -3.78 16.46 -4.09
N VAL A 49 -4.94 15.82 -3.97
CA VAL A 49 -5.82 15.45 -5.09
C VAL A 49 -6.37 16.71 -5.77
N GLU A 50 -6.84 17.68 -4.99
CA GLU A 50 -7.35 18.95 -5.52
C GLU A 50 -6.27 19.76 -6.22
N GLU A 51 -5.07 19.83 -5.63
CA GLU A 51 -3.94 20.56 -6.19
C GLU A 51 -3.45 19.96 -7.50
N VAL A 52 -3.34 18.63 -7.60
CA VAL A 52 -2.86 18.01 -8.84
C VAL A 52 -3.86 18.20 -9.97
N ARG A 53 -5.17 18.16 -9.67
CA ARG A 53 -6.24 18.44 -10.64
C ARG A 53 -6.24 19.88 -11.14
N LYS A 54 -5.88 20.85 -10.27
CA LYS A 54 -5.68 22.25 -10.68
C LYS A 54 -4.44 22.42 -11.56
N ARG A 55 -3.38 21.65 -11.29
CA ARG A 55 -2.09 21.75 -11.97
C ARG A 55 -2.08 21.06 -13.34
N ILE A 56 -2.74 19.90 -13.46
CA ILE A 56 -2.71 19.06 -14.65
C ILE A 56 -4.15 18.82 -15.11
N PRO A 57 -4.60 19.51 -16.17
CA PRO A 57 -5.95 19.31 -16.71
C PRO A 57 -6.16 17.85 -17.13
N GLN A 58 -7.36 17.32 -16.89
CA GLN A 58 -7.76 15.95 -17.26
C GLN A 58 -6.89 14.82 -16.67
N VAL A 59 -6.15 15.09 -15.59
CA VAL A 59 -5.36 14.06 -14.91
C VAL A 59 -6.25 13.02 -14.24
N ASN A 60 -5.92 11.74 -14.42
CA ASN A 60 -6.53 10.64 -13.69
C ASN A 60 -5.78 10.42 -12.38
N VAL A 61 -6.51 10.35 -11.27
CA VAL A 61 -5.93 10.12 -9.95
C VAL A 61 -6.10 8.64 -9.58
N LEU A 62 -4.98 7.95 -9.39
CA LEU A 62 -4.93 6.52 -9.10
C LEU A 62 -4.12 6.27 -7.83
N VAL A 63 -4.76 5.74 -6.80
CA VAL A 63 -4.16 5.61 -5.46
C VAL A 63 -4.17 4.18 -4.95
N HIS A 64 -3.26 3.88 -4.02
CA HIS A 64 -3.26 2.63 -3.27
C HIS A 64 -4.40 2.62 -2.24
N PRO A 65 -5.05 1.48 -1.96
CA PRO A 65 -6.11 1.39 -0.94
C PRO A 65 -5.64 1.65 0.49
N GLU A 66 -4.33 1.71 0.75
CA GLU A 66 -3.77 2.12 2.05
C GLU A 66 -3.80 3.64 2.29
N CYS A 67 -4.16 4.44 1.28
CA CYS A 67 -4.37 5.87 1.45
C CYS A 67 -5.54 6.16 2.39
N GLN A 68 -5.61 7.39 2.90
CA GLN A 68 -6.73 7.83 3.72
C GLN A 68 -8.07 7.68 2.97
N HIS A 69 -9.14 7.38 3.71
CA HIS A 69 -10.44 7.04 3.12
C HIS A 69 -11.01 8.16 2.24
N ASP A 70 -10.80 9.41 2.62
CA ASP A 70 -11.18 10.59 1.84
C ASP A 70 -10.41 10.68 0.52
N VAL A 71 -9.11 10.39 0.52
CA VAL A 71 -8.28 10.30 -0.70
C VAL A 71 -8.74 9.17 -1.60
N VAL A 72 -9.02 7.99 -1.03
CA VAL A 72 -9.53 6.83 -1.77
C VAL A 72 -10.88 7.14 -2.43
N LYS A 73 -11.77 7.88 -1.74
CA LYS A 73 -13.05 8.31 -2.31
C LYS A 73 -12.89 9.36 -3.41
N ALA A 74 -11.90 10.24 -3.30
CA ALA A 74 -11.67 11.31 -4.27
C ALA A 74 -10.90 10.88 -5.51
N ALA A 75 -10.25 9.70 -5.47
CA ALA A 75 -9.51 9.13 -6.59
C ALA A 75 -10.43 8.56 -7.67
N ASP A 76 -9.99 8.64 -8.93
CA ASP A 76 -10.70 8.08 -10.09
C ASP A 76 -10.56 6.55 -10.14
N HIS A 77 -9.41 6.06 -9.66
CA HIS A 77 -9.10 4.64 -9.60
C HIS A 77 -8.40 4.27 -8.30
N VAL A 78 -8.60 3.03 -7.85
CA VAL A 78 -7.99 2.47 -6.64
C VAL A 78 -7.46 1.08 -6.96
N GLY A 79 -6.20 0.81 -6.62
CA GLY A 79 -5.58 -0.48 -6.94
C GLY A 79 -4.34 -0.79 -6.13
N SER A 80 -4.00 -2.08 -6.04
CA SER A 80 -2.69 -2.50 -5.54
C SER A 80 -1.58 -1.97 -6.44
N THR A 81 -0.31 -2.07 -6.00
CA THR A 81 0.85 -1.75 -6.83
C THR A 81 0.78 -2.41 -8.22
N GLU A 82 0.42 -3.69 -8.29
CA GLU A 82 0.27 -4.39 -9.57
C GLU A 82 -0.89 -3.84 -10.40
N GLY A 83 -2.03 -3.55 -9.77
CA GLY A 83 -3.17 -2.91 -10.43
C GLY A 83 -2.80 -1.54 -11.00
N ILE A 84 -2.01 -0.75 -10.27
CA ILE A 84 -1.52 0.56 -10.71
C ILE A 84 -0.65 0.41 -11.96
N ILE A 85 0.31 -0.51 -11.93
CA ILE A 85 1.21 -0.78 -13.06
C ILE A 85 0.40 -1.16 -14.30
N LYS A 86 -0.53 -2.11 -14.16
CA LYS A 86 -1.37 -2.57 -15.28
C LYS A 86 -2.23 -1.45 -15.87
N THR A 87 -2.92 -0.69 -15.02
CA THR A 87 -3.79 0.40 -15.47
C THR A 87 -3.02 1.48 -16.23
N VAL A 88 -1.89 1.94 -15.70
CA VAL A 88 -1.09 2.99 -16.36
C VAL A 88 -0.43 2.48 -17.64
N THR A 89 0.06 1.24 -17.64
CA THR A 89 0.70 0.65 -18.83
C THR A 89 -0.30 0.45 -19.97
N ALA A 90 -1.53 0.04 -19.66
CA ALA A 90 -2.60 -0.15 -20.64
C ALA A 90 -3.33 1.15 -21.05
N ALA A 91 -3.03 2.28 -20.39
CA ALA A 91 -3.64 3.56 -20.69
C ALA A 91 -3.23 4.07 -22.09
N PRO A 92 -4.06 4.89 -22.75
CA PRO A 92 -3.70 5.46 -24.05
C PRO A 92 -2.51 6.42 -23.94
N ALA A 93 -1.72 6.52 -25.01
CA ALA A 93 -0.64 7.50 -25.12
C ALA A 93 -1.18 8.93 -24.97
N GLY A 94 -0.39 9.81 -24.37
CA GLY A 94 -0.78 11.20 -24.06
C GLY A 94 -1.66 11.35 -22.82
N SER A 95 -2.08 10.26 -22.17
CA SER A 95 -2.84 10.33 -20.92
C SER A 95 -1.99 10.85 -19.75
N ALA A 96 -2.65 11.51 -18.80
CA ALA A 96 -2.03 12.03 -17.59
C ALA A 96 -2.53 11.29 -16.35
N TRP A 97 -1.60 10.96 -15.45
CA TRP A 97 -1.81 10.13 -14.27
C TRP A 97 -1.09 10.72 -13.06
N ALA A 98 -1.83 10.91 -11.97
CA ALA A 98 -1.28 11.23 -10.65
C ALA A 98 -1.40 10.01 -9.75
N ILE A 99 -0.24 9.49 -9.30
CA ILE A 99 -0.18 8.20 -8.59
C ILE A 99 0.10 8.42 -7.10
N GLY A 100 -0.81 7.93 -6.25
CA GLY A 100 -0.69 7.95 -4.78
C GLY A 100 -0.23 6.60 -4.23
N THR A 101 1.09 6.35 -4.25
CA THR A 101 1.72 5.15 -3.69
C THR A 101 3.17 5.43 -3.28
N GLU A 102 4.06 4.44 -3.25
CA GLU A 102 5.49 4.66 -2.99
C GLU A 102 6.21 5.31 -4.20
N LEU A 103 7.10 6.28 -3.93
CA LEU A 103 7.71 7.14 -4.97
C LEU A 103 8.60 6.39 -5.96
N ASN A 104 9.40 5.42 -5.52
CA ASN A 104 10.29 4.68 -6.42
C ASN A 104 9.48 3.88 -7.45
N LEU A 105 8.32 3.35 -7.06
CA LEU A 105 7.40 2.76 -8.03
C LEU A 105 6.96 3.78 -9.09
N VAL A 106 6.51 4.97 -8.67
CA VAL A 106 6.01 6.00 -9.59
C VAL A 106 7.10 6.46 -10.56
N LYS A 107 8.33 6.67 -10.06
CA LYS A 107 9.48 7.03 -10.90
C LYS A 107 9.79 5.98 -11.96
N ARG A 108 9.81 4.69 -11.58
CA ARG A 108 10.01 3.58 -12.54
C ARG A 108 8.88 3.51 -13.55
N LEU A 109 7.64 3.70 -13.10
CA LEU A 109 6.46 3.65 -13.95
C LEU A 109 6.46 4.77 -14.99
N ALA A 110 6.85 5.98 -14.60
CA ALA A 110 7.05 7.12 -15.50
C ALA A 110 8.16 6.84 -16.53
N ALA A 111 9.31 6.30 -16.09
CA ALA A 111 10.41 5.95 -16.99
C ALA A 111 10.04 4.85 -18.00
N ALA A 112 9.19 3.89 -17.60
CA ALA A 112 8.71 2.81 -18.46
C ALA A 112 7.60 3.24 -19.44
N ASN A 113 6.95 4.39 -19.20
CA ASN A 113 5.85 4.90 -20.02
C ASN A 113 6.11 6.36 -20.44
N PRO A 114 7.16 6.64 -21.24
CA PRO A 114 7.54 8.00 -21.62
C PRO A 114 6.49 8.69 -22.51
N ASP A 115 5.59 7.92 -23.11
CA ASP A 115 4.46 8.40 -23.92
C ASP A 115 3.30 8.96 -23.08
N LYS A 116 3.37 8.85 -21.74
CA LYS A 116 2.32 9.27 -20.79
C LYS A 116 2.90 10.22 -19.76
N THR A 117 2.05 11.11 -19.24
CA THR A 117 2.44 11.98 -18.12
C THR A 117 2.13 11.25 -16.80
N VAL A 118 3.15 10.70 -16.14
CA VAL A 118 3.00 10.03 -14.85
C VAL A 118 3.68 10.85 -13.77
N VAL A 119 2.91 11.36 -12.82
CA VAL A 119 3.41 12.20 -11.73
C VAL A 119 3.11 11.60 -10.36
N PHE A 120 3.94 11.94 -9.38
CA PHE A 120 3.68 11.63 -7.99
C PHE A 120 2.57 12.54 -7.45
N LEU A 121 1.64 11.98 -6.67
CA LEU A 121 0.48 12.72 -6.16
C LEU A 121 0.86 13.81 -5.15
N ASP A 122 1.81 13.52 -4.26
CA ASP A 122 2.31 14.49 -3.28
C ASP A 122 3.48 15.32 -3.88
N LYS A 123 3.65 16.55 -3.41
CA LYS A 123 4.83 17.39 -3.68
C LYS A 123 5.98 17.05 -2.74
N THR A 124 5.67 16.59 -1.53
CA THR A 124 6.66 16.18 -0.55
C THR A 124 7.09 14.74 -0.83
N VAL A 125 8.38 14.55 -1.04
CA VAL A 125 8.95 13.22 -1.25
C VAL A 125 8.91 12.46 0.07
N CYS A 126 8.15 11.37 0.12
CA CYS A 126 8.18 10.42 1.22
C CYS A 126 8.60 9.04 0.72
N TYR A 127 9.66 8.52 1.32
CA TYR A 127 10.12 7.17 1.08
C TYR A 127 9.63 6.25 2.19
N CYS A 128 9.43 4.98 1.84
CA CYS A 128 9.32 3.94 2.85
C CYS A 128 10.71 3.73 3.49
N SER A 129 10.90 4.28 4.69
CA SER A 129 12.21 4.28 5.37
C SER A 129 12.73 2.87 5.66
N THR A 130 11.86 1.88 5.79
CA THR A 130 12.24 0.47 5.98
C THR A 130 12.62 -0.21 4.67
N MET A 131 11.92 0.07 3.57
CA MET A 131 12.29 -0.45 2.24
C MET A 131 13.66 0.09 1.79
N ASN A 132 13.92 1.38 2.05
CA ASN A 132 15.21 2.01 1.72
C ASN A 132 16.39 1.55 2.58
N ARG A 133 16.19 0.63 3.54
CA ARG A 133 17.31 -0.04 4.24
C ARG A 133 17.96 -1.12 3.39
N ILE A 134 17.33 -1.53 2.29
CA ILE A 134 17.91 -2.47 1.33
C ILE A 134 18.67 -1.65 0.29
N ASP A 135 19.98 -1.87 0.23
CA ASP A 135 20.88 -1.21 -0.73
C ASP A 135 21.85 -2.21 -1.36
N LEU A 136 22.59 -1.75 -2.37
CA LEU A 136 23.54 -2.59 -3.10
C LEU A 136 24.70 -3.10 -2.23
N PRO A 137 25.33 -2.30 -1.34
CA PRO A 137 26.35 -2.81 -0.43
C PRO A 137 25.88 -3.95 0.47
N HIS A 138 24.70 -3.83 1.10
CA HIS A 138 24.17 -4.88 1.98
C HIS A 138 23.76 -6.12 1.20
N LEU A 139 23.23 -5.95 -0.03
CA LEU A 139 22.95 -7.07 -0.92
C LEU A 139 24.23 -7.80 -1.30
N LEU A 140 25.27 -7.08 -1.74
CA LEU A 140 26.56 -7.65 -2.09
C LEU A 140 27.16 -8.42 -0.91
N TRP A 141 27.22 -7.80 0.27
CA TRP A 141 27.72 -8.43 1.49
C TRP A 141 26.95 -9.72 1.85
N SER A 142 25.62 -9.70 1.69
CA SER A 142 24.79 -10.88 1.94
C SER A 142 25.13 -12.00 0.97
N MET A 143 25.34 -11.69 -0.32
CA MET A 143 25.70 -12.65 -1.35
C MET A 143 27.12 -13.22 -1.15
N GLU A 144 28.11 -12.36 -0.89
CA GLU A 144 29.49 -12.77 -0.61
C GLU A 144 29.58 -13.64 0.64
N SER A 145 28.81 -13.32 1.69
CA SER A 145 28.75 -14.14 2.90
C SER A 145 28.24 -15.54 2.58
N LEU A 146 27.20 -15.68 1.76
CA LEU A 146 26.68 -16.98 1.33
C LEU A 146 27.70 -17.78 0.51
N VAL A 147 28.40 -17.14 -0.43
CA VAL A 147 29.47 -17.78 -1.23
C VAL A 147 30.62 -18.25 -0.33
N ALA A 148 30.96 -17.50 0.70
CA ALA A 148 31.95 -17.86 1.71
C ALA A 148 31.46 -18.92 2.73
N GLY A 149 30.26 -19.49 2.53
CA GLY A 149 29.66 -20.48 3.44
C GLY A 149 29.13 -19.90 4.76
N ARG A 150 29.03 -18.58 4.89
CA ARG A 150 28.52 -17.87 6.08
C ARG A 150 27.08 -17.45 5.86
N LEU A 151 26.17 -18.06 6.61
CA LEU A 151 24.76 -17.72 6.59
C LEU A 151 24.49 -16.50 7.49
N VAL A 152 24.13 -15.36 6.90
CA VAL A 152 23.81 -14.12 7.63
C VAL A 152 22.31 -13.84 7.57
N ASN A 153 21.75 -13.33 8.66
CA ASN A 153 20.35 -12.86 8.74
C ASN A 153 19.30 -13.88 8.24
N GLN A 154 19.52 -15.18 8.47
CA GLN A 154 18.53 -16.20 8.11
C GLN A 154 17.22 -15.97 8.84
N ILE A 155 16.16 -15.75 8.07
CA ILE A 155 14.81 -15.65 8.59
C ILE A 155 14.38 -17.04 9.05
N LYS A 156 14.13 -17.19 10.35
CA LYS A 156 13.51 -18.38 10.95
C LYS A 156 12.26 -17.96 11.69
N VAL A 157 11.23 -18.79 11.58
CA VAL A 157 9.96 -18.65 12.30
C VAL A 157 9.77 -19.94 13.09
N ASP A 158 9.31 -19.84 14.33
CA ASP A 158 9.05 -21.03 15.14
C ASP A 158 7.95 -21.90 14.51
N GLU A 159 8.00 -23.20 14.77
CA GLU A 159 7.14 -24.19 14.11
C GLU A 159 5.65 -23.91 14.30
N ARG A 160 5.26 -23.50 15.52
CA ARG A 160 3.86 -23.21 15.83
C ARG A 160 3.37 -22.01 15.02
N THR A 161 4.10 -20.90 15.03
CA THR A 161 3.76 -19.71 14.26
C THR A 161 3.74 -20.02 12.75
N ALA A 162 4.74 -20.73 12.24
CA ALA A 162 4.84 -21.09 10.83
C ALA A 162 3.65 -21.96 10.37
N ASN A 163 3.23 -22.92 11.19
CA ASN A 163 2.09 -23.79 10.89
C ASN A 163 0.79 -22.99 10.73
N PHE A 164 0.44 -22.15 11.71
CA PHE A 164 -0.82 -21.39 11.67
C PHE A 164 -0.79 -20.26 10.64
N ALA A 165 0.36 -19.60 10.43
CA ALA A 165 0.51 -18.60 9.39
C ALA A 165 0.37 -19.23 7.98
N ARG A 166 0.95 -20.42 7.77
CA ARG A 166 0.80 -21.16 6.51
C ARG A 166 -0.65 -21.54 6.25
N LEU A 167 -1.35 -22.09 7.25
CA LEU A 167 -2.76 -22.45 7.11
C LEU A 167 -3.63 -21.24 6.71
N ALA A 168 -3.38 -20.07 7.30
CA ALA A 168 -4.08 -18.84 6.93
C ALA A 168 -3.79 -18.43 5.48
N LEU A 169 -2.53 -18.49 5.06
CA LEU A 169 -2.10 -18.17 3.69
C LEU A 169 -2.70 -19.15 2.66
N GLU A 170 -2.68 -20.46 2.94
CA GLU A 170 -3.25 -21.49 2.07
C GLU A 170 -4.75 -21.28 1.87
N ARG A 171 -5.49 -20.96 2.95
CA ARG A 171 -6.92 -20.62 2.85
C ARG A 171 -7.15 -19.37 2.01
N MET A 172 -6.30 -18.35 2.14
CA MET A 172 -6.39 -17.14 1.31
C MET A 172 -6.17 -17.45 -0.18
N LEU A 173 -5.18 -18.29 -0.51
CA LEU A 173 -4.86 -18.66 -1.89
C LEU A 173 -5.85 -19.65 -2.51
N ALA A 174 -6.55 -20.43 -1.69
CA ALA A 174 -7.58 -21.37 -2.16
C ALA A 174 -8.91 -20.71 -2.52
N LEU A 175 -9.12 -19.46 -2.12
CA LEU A 175 -10.31 -18.68 -2.49
C LEU A 175 -10.10 -18.04 -3.88
N PRO A 176 -11.13 -18.05 -4.75
CA PRO A 176 -11.06 -17.49 -6.10
C PRO A 176 -10.98 -15.95 -6.13
#